data_AF-A0A8I0H968-F1
#
_entry.id   AF-A0A8I0H968-F1
#
_cell.length_a   1.000
_cell.length_b   1.000
_cell.length_c   1.000
_cell.angle_alpha   90.00
_cell.angle_beta   90.00
_cell.angle_gamma   90.00
#
_symmetry.space_group_name_H-M   'P 1'
#
loop_
_entity.id
_entity.type
_entity.pdbx_description
1 polymer ?
#
loop_
_entity_poly.entity_id
_entity_poly.type
_entity_poly.pdbx_seq_one_letter_code
_entity_poly.pdbx_strand_id
1 'polypeptide(L)'
;YKETGRCPYHPKMMLKVIIYAYMNNIYSCRKIEKHLLRDIHYIWLAGNEHPDFITINRFRNRVKEEINNVFTQLVLVLADKGFISLDVEYIDGTKIESKANKYTFV
;
A
#
# COMPACT_ATOMS: atom_id res chain seq x y z
N TYR A 1 -17.97 11.69 -0.28
CA TYR A 1 -18.60 10.41 0.13
C TYR A 1 -20.09 10.52 -0.12
N LYS A 2 -20.81 9.42 -0.36
CA LYS A 2 -22.28 9.48 -0.54
C LYS A 2 -22.95 9.68 0.83
N GLU A 3 -24.05 10.43 0.85
CA GLU A 3 -24.83 10.69 2.07
C GLU A 3 -25.60 9.46 2.57
N THR A 4 -25.78 8.44 1.73
CA THR A 4 -26.46 7.19 2.05
C THR A 4 -25.58 5.96 1.79
N GLY A 5 -25.61 5.01 2.72
CA GLY A 5 -24.85 3.75 2.68
C GLY A 5 -24.00 3.51 3.93
N ARG A 6 -23.10 2.52 3.87
CA ARG A 6 -22.15 2.25 4.97
C ARG A 6 -21.26 3.47 5.19
N CYS A 7 -21.10 3.87 6.46
CA CYS A 7 -20.19 4.95 6.83
C CYS A 7 -18.79 4.69 6.25
N PRO A 8 -18.15 5.70 5.64
CA PRO A 8 -16.83 5.52 5.08
C PRO A 8 -15.78 5.32 6.17
N TYR A 9 -14.81 4.45 5.88
CA TYR A 9 -13.63 4.32 6.71
C TYR A 9 -12.86 5.64 6.80
N HIS A 10 -12.27 5.89 7.97
CA HIS A 10 -11.53 7.12 8.20
C HIS A 10 -10.29 7.20 7.29
N PRO A 11 -10.09 8.27 6.50
CA PRO A 11 -8.98 8.39 5.55
C PRO A 11 -7.60 8.21 6.19
N LYS A 12 -7.40 8.76 7.40
CA LYS A 12 -6.17 8.60 8.18
C LYS A 12 -5.89 7.13 8.56
N MET A 13 -6.94 6.34 8.82
CA MET A 13 -6.79 4.91 9.12
C MET A 13 -6.33 4.18 7.85
N MET A 14 -7.04 4.39 6.73
CA MET A 14 -6.72 3.78 5.44
C MET A 14 -5.28 4.11 4.98
N LEU A 15 -4.86 5.36 5.15
CA LEU A 15 -3.51 5.81 4.81
C LEU A 15 -2.44 5.11 5.64
N LYS A 16 -2.61 5.02 6.97
CA LYS A 16 -1.68 4.31 7.87
C LYS A 16 -1.46 2.86 7.44
N VAL A 17 -2.56 2.15 7.16
CA VAL A 17 -2.53 0.74 6.74
C VAL A 17 -1.78 0.57 5.41
N ILE A 18 -2.05 1.44 4.44
CA ILE A 18 -1.40 1.36 3.11
C ILE A 18 0.09 1.66 3.21
N ILE A 19 0.49 2.71 3.93
CA ILE A 19 1.90 3.06 4.11
C ILE A 19 2.64 1.91 4.77
N TYR A 20 2.09 1.35 5.86
CA TYR A 20 2.69 0.22 6.55
C TYR A 20 2.76 -1.03 5.66
N ALA A 21 1.77 -1.27 4.81
CA ALA A 21 1.82 -2.35 3.84
C ALA A 21 2.96 -2.18 2.83
N TYR A 22 3.17 -0.97 2.32
CA TYR A 22 4.23 -0.70 1.34
C TYR A 22 5.61 -0.82 1.96
N MET A 23 5.79 -0.37 3.20
CA MET A 23 7.04 -0.59 3.95
C MET A 23 7.39 -2.08 4.10
N ASN A 24 6.36 -2.95 4.19
CA ASN A 24 6.54 -4.40 4.27
C ASN A 24 6.52 -5.10 2.91
N ASN A 25 6.67 -4.36 1.79
CA ASN A 25 6.63 -4.89 0.42
C ASN A 25 5.31 -5.61 0.06
N ILE A 26 4.20 -5.23 0.68
CA ILE A 26 2.86 -5.77 0.43
C ILE A 26 2.03 -4.77 -0.39
N TYR A 27 2.02 -4.94 -1.71
CA TYR A 27 1.32 -4.05 -2.64
C TYR A 27 -0.07 -4.55 -3.08
N SER A 28 -0.37 -5.83 -2.84
CA SER A 28 -1.64 -6.43 -3.24
C SER A 28 -2.74 -6.11 -2.22
N CYS A 29 -3.82 -5.44 -2.66
CA CYS A 29 -4.95 -5.12 -1.77
C CYS A 29 -5.58 -6.36 -1.12
N ARG A 30 -5.58 -7.51 -1.82
CA ARG A 30 -6.07 -8.78 -1.25
C ARG A 30 -5.14 -9.33 -0.16
N LYS A 31 -3.82 -9.11 -0.29
CA LYS A 31 -2.89 -9.44 0.79
C LYS A 31 -3.11 -8.51 1.98
N ILE A 32 -3.27 -7.20 1.75
CA ILE A 32 -3.55 -6.22 2.81
C ILE A 32 -4.82 -6.59 3.58
N GLU A 33 -5.91 -6.92 2.89
CA GLU A 33 -7.15 -7.43 3.50
C GLU A 33 -6.92 -8.67 4.37
N LYS A 34 -6.14 -9.64 3.88
CA LYS A 34 -5.77 -10.82 4.69
C LYS A 34 -4.97 -10.44 5.93
N HIS A 35 -4.05 -9.49 5.84
CA HIS A 35 -3.26 -9.02 6.98
C HIS A 35 -4.12 -8.28 8.01
N LEU A 36 -5.07 -7.47 7.57
CA LEU A 36 -6.04 -6.80 8.45
C LEU A 36 -6.83 -7.77 9.34
N LEU A 37 -7.01 -9.02 8.92
CA LEU A 37 -7.74 -10.04 9.69
C LEU A 37 -6.86 -10.86 10.65
N ARG A 38 -5.56 -10.96 10.41
CA ARG A 38 -4.68 -11.96 11.07
C ARG A 38 -3.46 -11.38 11.76
N ASP A 39 -3.01 -10.21 11.31
CA ASP A 39 -1.76 -9.60 11.75
C ASP A 39 -2.06 -8.50 12.77
N ILE A 40 -1.50 -8.65 13.97
CA ILE A 40 -1.77 -7.76 15.10
C ILE A 40 -1.40 -6.30 14.80
N HIS A 41 -0.34 -6.07 14.00
CA HIS A 41 0.08 -4.71 13.64
C HIS A 41 -0.98 -4.04 12.77
N TYR A 42 -1.55 -4.78 11.82
CA TYR A 42 -2.58 -4.25 10.92
C TYR A 42 -3.91 -4.05 11.65
N ILE A 43 -4.30 -5.01 12.50
CA ILE A 43 -5.50 -4.89 13.34
C ILE A 43 -5.40 -3.65 14.22
N TRP A 44 -4.25 -3.42 14.86
CA TRP A 44 -4.01 -2.26 15.71
C TRP A 44 -4.02 -0.95 14.92
N LEU A 45 -3.32 -0.89 13.79
CA LEU A 45 -3.27 0.31 12.92
C LEU A 45 -4.65 0.70 12.39
N ALA A 46 -5.47 -0.31 12.08
CA ALA A 46 -6.83 -0.15 11.59
C ALA A 46 -7.86 0.09 12.71
N GLY A 47 -7.47 -0.03 13.99
CA GLY A 47 -8.42 0.08 15.10
C GLY A 47 -9.48 -1.03 15.07
N ASN A 48 -9.11 -2.24 14.65
CA ASN A 48 -9.99 -3.39 14.46
C ASN A 48 -11.06 -3.20 13.35
N GLU A 49 -10.88 -2.22 12.46
CA GLU A 49 -11.65 -2.10 11.23
C GLU A 49 -11.07 -2.99 10.12
N HIS A 50 -11.96 -3.61 9.33
CA HIS A 50 -11.60 -4.59 8.29
C HIS A 50 -12.10 -4.14 6.91
N PRO A 51 -11.45 -3.13 6.29
CA PRO A 51 -11.79 -2.73 4.93
C PRO A 51 -11.47 -3.85 3.94
N ASP A 52 -12.40 -4.09 3.02
CA ASP A 52 -12.24 -5.10 1.97
C ASP A 52 -11.24 -4.64 0.89
N PHE A 53 -10.74 -5.58 0.10
CA PHE A 53 -9.75 -5.26 -0.95
C PHE A 53 -10.29 -4.23 -1.96
N ILE A 54 -11.61 -4.18 -2.18
CA ILE A 54 -12.25 -3.22 -3.08
C ILE A 54 -12.18 -1.82 -2.51
N THR A 55 -12.52 -1.64 -1.23
CA THR A 55 -12.46 -0.33 -0.56
C THR A 55 -11.02 0.18 -0.49
N ILE A 56 -10.07 -0.69 -0.18
CA ILE A 56 -8.64 -0.36 -0.21
C ILE A 56 -8.23 0.11 -1.61
N ASN A 57 -8.62 -0.64 -2.65
CA ASN A 57 -8.27 -0.29 -4.02
C ASN A 57 -8.92 1.02 -4.48
N ARG A 58 -10.19 1.27 -4.14
CA ARG A 58 -10.87 2.54 -4.46
C ARG A 58 -10.20 3.71 -3.77
N PHE A 59 -9.85 3.58 -2.49
CA PHE A 59 -9.16 4.62 -1.76
C PHE A 59 -7.79 4.90 -2.39
N ARG A 60 -6.99 3.86 -2.62
CA ARG A 60 -5.68 3.96 -3.26
C ARG A 60 -5.72 4.65 -4.62
N ASN A 61 -6.67 4.27 -5.48
CA ASN A 61 -6.79 4.86 -6.81
C ASN A 61 -7.21 6.33 -6.77
N ARG A 62 -7.97 6.74 -5.74
CA ARG A 62 -8.41 8.13 -5.58
C ARG A 62 -7.29 9.04 -5.10
N VAL A 63 -6.42 8.57 -4.22
CA VAL A 63 -5.38 9.39 -3.56
C VAL A 63 -3.96 8.89 -3.85
N LYS A 64 -3.74 8.37 -5.06
CA LYS A 64 -2.48 7.70 -5.44
C LYS A 64 -1.29 8.64 -5.33
N GLU A 65 -1.43 9.87 -5.83
CA GLU A 65 -0.36 10.85 -5.86
C GLU A 65 0.00 11.31 -4.44
N GLU A 66 -1.00 11.50 -3.59
CA GLU A 66 -0.81 11.87 -2.19
C GLU A 66 -0.15 10.75 -1.38
N ILE A 67 -0.52 9.49 -1.63
CA ILE A 67 0.13 8.33 -1.00
C ILE A 67 1.61 8.29 -1.37
N ASN A 68 1.95 8.48 -2.65
CA ASN A 68 3.33 8.50 -3.11
C ASN A 68 4.13 9.63 -2.44
N ASN A 69 3.57 10.83 -2.40
CA ASN A 69 4.22 11.98 -1.78
C ASN A 69 4.51 11.74 -0.28
N VAL A 70 3.52 11.24 0.46
CA VAL A 70 3.68 10.94 1.89
C VAL A 70 4.68 9.80 2.11
N PHE A 71 4.66 8.78 1.26
CA PHE A 71 5.61 7.68 1.34
C PHE A 71 7.05 8.15 1.12
N THR A 72 7.29 8.99 0.11
CA THR A 72 8.61 9.59 -0.14
C THR A 72 9.09 10.40 1.06
N GLN A 73 8.23 11.25 1.64
CA GLN A 73 8.57 12.02 2.84
C GLN A 73 8.92 11.11 4.03
N LEU A 74 8.18 10.01 4.22
CA LEU A 74 8.46 9.04 5.27
C LEU A 74 9.85 8.41 5.09
N VAL A 75 10.18 7.99 3.86
CA VAL A 75 11.50 7.43 3.53
C VAL A 75 12.60 8.47 3.82
N LEU A 76 12.43 9.72 3.40
CA LEU A 76 13.40 10.79 3.67
C LEU A 76 13.61 11.01 5.18
N VAL A 77 12.54 11.01 5.99
CA VAL A 77 12.64 11.12 7.45
C VAL A 77 13.35 9.92 8.07
N LEU A 78 13.11 8.72 7.56
CA LEU A 78 13.79 7.51 8.04
C LEU A 78 15.29 7.54 7.68
N ALA A 79 15.63 8.06 6.51
CA ALA A 79 17.02 8.21 6.06
C ALA A 79 17.76 9.26 6.89
N ASP A 80 17.15 10.42 7.11
CA ASP A 80 17.70 11.50 7.94
C ASP A 80 17.96 11.03 9.39
N LYS A 81 17.10 10.17 9.91
CA LYS A 81 17.28 9.55 11.24
C LYS A 81 18.26 8.37 11.27
N GLY A 82 18.83 7.97 10.13
CA GLY A 82 19.77 6.85 10.03
C GLY A 82 19.15 5.47 10.20
N PHE A 83 17.82 5.33 10.08
CA PHE A 83 17.15 4.02 10.12
C PHE A 83 17.26 3.25 8.80
N ILE A 84 17.49 3.97 7.70
CA ILE A 84 17.75 3.42 6.37
C ILE A 84 18.94 4.15 5.76
N SER A 85 19.77 3.43 5.01
CA SER A 85 20.80 4.01 4.14
C SER A 85 20.25 4.11 2.73
N LEU A 86 20.46 5.25 2.08
CA LEU A 86 20.16 5.49 0.67
C LEU A 86 21.43 5.46 -0.19
N ASP A 87 22.56 4.99 0.37
CA ASP A 87 23.88 5.06 -0.29
C ASP A 87 24.02 4.06 -1.44
N VAL A 88 23.24 2.97 -1.42
CA VAL A 88 23.29 1.91 -2.45
C VAL A 88 21.88 1.62 -2.92
N GLU A 89 21.61 1.93 -4.19
CA GLU A 89 20.34 1.62 -4.87
C GLU A 89 20.54 0.46 -5.85
N TYR A 90 19.80 -0.62 -5.64
CA TYR A 90 19.78 -1.77 -6.55
C TYR A 90 18.54 -1.70 -7.43
N ILE A 91 18.73 -1.45 -8.72
CA ILE A 91 17.65 -1.43 -9.71
C ILE A 91 17.53 -2.83 -10.33
N ASP A 92 16.52 -3.59 -9.93
CA ASP A 92 16.19 -4.88 -10.55
C ASP A 92 15.10 -4.72 -11.61
N GLY A 93 15.42 -5.09 -12.84
CA GLY A 93 14.52 -4.99 -13.98
C GLY A 93 13.64 -6.22 -14.12
N THR A 94 12.38 -6.16 -13.68
CA THR A 94 11.42 -7.25 -13.92
C THR A 94 10.77 -7.13 -15.31
N LYS A 95 10.99 -8.10 -16.20
CA LYS A 95 10.24 -8.24 -17.46
C LYS A 95 8.90 -8.92 -17.19
N ILE A 96 7.79 -8.22 -17.44
CA ILE A 96 6.43 -8.75 -17.26
C ILE A 96 5.85 -9.08 -18.65
N GLU A 97 5.41 -10.32 -18.83
CA GLU A 97 4.74 -10.74 -20.06
C GLU A 97 3.38 -10.04 -20.22
N SER A 98 3.13 -9.53 -21.43
CA SER A 98 1.83 -8.98 -21.78
C SER A 98 0.88 -10.08 -22.19
N LYS A 99 -0.37 -10.02 -21.71
CA LYS A 99 -1.45 -10.99 -22.01
C LYS A 99 -1.73 -11.17 -23.51
N ALA A 100 -1.29 -10.23 -24.36
CA ALA A 100 -1.54 -10.22 -25.80
C ALA A 100 -0.38 -10.76 -26.65
N ASN A 101 0.77 -11.16 -26.08
CA ASN A 101 1.90 -11.61 -26.89
C ASN A 101 2.05 -13.14 -26.82
N LYS A 102 1.54 -13.86 -27.83
CA LYS A 102 1.71 -15.31 -28.03
C LYS A 102 3.06 -15.66 -28.67
N TYR A 103 4.10 -14.87 -28.41
CA TYR A 103 5.44 -15.23 -28.84
C TYR A 103 6.27 -15.55 -27.61
N THR A 104 6.32 -16.85 -27.34
CA THR A 104 7.37 -17.49 -26.57
C THR A 104 8.70 -17.14 -27.24
N PHE A 105 9.60 -16.46 -26.54
CA PHE A 105 10.92 -16.17 -27.08
C PHE A 105 12.01 -16.84 -26.26
N VAL A 106 12.96 -17.37 -27.02
CA VAL A 106 14.29 -17.91 -26.69
C VAL A 106 15.09 -16.98 -25.80
#